data_AF-A0A7V4YUY5-F1
#
_entry.id   AF-A0A7V4YUY5-F1
#
_cell.length_a   1.000
_cell.length_b   1.000
_cell.length_c   1.000
_cell.angle_alpha   90.00
_cell.angle_beta   90.00
_cell.angle_gamma   90.00
#
_symmetry.space_group_name_H-M   'P 1'
#
loop_
_entity.id
_entity.type
_entity.pdbx_description
1 polymer ?
#
loop_
_entity_poly.entity_id
_entity_poly.type
_entity_poly.pdbx_seq_one_letter_code
_entity_poly.pdbx_strand_id
1 'polypeptide(L)'
;MPDVFQPGNLIRIKNFEFEDRSTRDKYMFVLLRNETEAYVISTLTTSQNKWNLSATKRGCYHQPGIFTYFHFPANEILDTDGFFFDAGTYILFRDNIRKISLAELLNYFHPSDPLSVIRLATLENPALRQLLDCVLSSPFVPNNLKAELVAFRDSL
;
A
#
# COMPACT_ATOMS: atom_id res chain seq x y z
N MET A 1 19.55 10.34 -1.70
CA MET A 1 18.57 9.56 -2.50
C MET A 1 17.23 10.27 -2.40
N PRO A 2 16.45 10.38 -3.49
CA PRO A 2 15.08 10.87 -3.39
C PRO A 2 14.32 9.99 -2.41
N ASP A 3 13.48 10.62 -1.63
CA ASP A 3 12.80 9.97 -0.53
C ASP A 3 11.72 9.02 -1.06
N VAL A 4 11.98 7.72 -1.00
CA VAL A 4 11.07 6.70 -1.56
C VAL A 4 9.81 6.52 -0.71
N PHE A 5 9.84 6.95 0.56
CA PHE A 5 8.72 6.80 1.50
C PHE A 5 7.80 8.02 1.51
N GLN A 6 7.45 8.54 0.35
CA GLN A 6 6.51 9.66 0.22
C GLN A 6 5.07 9.16 0.05
N PRO A 7 4.06 9.88 0.57
CA PRO A 7 2.67 9.51 0.38
C PRO A 7 2.31 9.28 -1.09
N GLY A 8 1.51 8.24 -1.35
CA GLY A 8 1.14 7.81 -2.70
C GLY A 8 2.14 6.87 -3.35
N ASN A 9 3.37 6.75 -2.84
CA ASN A 9 4.35 5.85 -3.44
C ASN A 9 3.99 4.38 -3.20
N LEU A 10 4.05 3.60 -4.28
CA LEU A 10 4.23 2.15 -4.24
C LEU A 10 5.74 1.87 -4.20
N ILE A 11 6.16 1.13 -3.19
CA ILE A 11 7.55 0.73 -3.01
C ILE A 11 7.70 -0.79 -3.04
N ARG A 12 8.84 -1.24 -3.56
CA ARG A 12 9.29 -2.62 -3.52
C ARG A 12 10.50 -2.73 -2.60
N ILE A 13 10.38 -3.60 -1.60
CA ILE A 13 11.47 -4.04 -0.75
C ILE A 13 11.90 -5.41 -1.27
N LYS A 14 13.11 -5.48 -1.81
CA LYS A 14 13.66 -6.66 -2.44
C LYS A 14 14.08 -7.69 -1.39
N ASN A 15 13.89 -8.98 -1.68
CA ASN A 15 14.34 -10.09 -0.81
C ASN A 15 13.92 -9.95 0.65
N PHE A 16 12.68 -9.52 0.91
CA PHE A 16 12.17 -9.39 2.27
C PHE A 16 11.96 -10.78 2.87
N GLU A 17 12.52 -11.01 4.06
CA GLU A 17 12.30 -12.23 4.85
C GLU A 17 11.01 -12.09 5.66
N PHE A 18 10.02 -12.92 5.35
CA PHE A 18 8.76 -13.00 6.08
C PHE A 18 8.91 -13.85 7.34
N GLU A 19 7.94 -13.77 8.25
CA GLU A 19 7.94 -14.51 9.53
C GLU A 19 8.04 -16.04 9.35
N ASP A 20 7.58 -16.55 8.20
CA ASP A 20 7.69 -17.96 7.80
C ASP A 20 9.07 -18.32 7.22
N ARG A 21 10.05 -17.41 7.29
CA ARG A 21 11.39 -17.48 6.70
C ARG A 21 11.41 -17.55 5.17
N SER A 22 10.28 -17.34 4.51
CA SER A 22 10.27 -17.19 3.05
C SER A 22 10.90 -15.86 2.66
N THR A 23 11.69 -15.89 1.60
CA THR A 23 12.31 -14.68 1.03
C THR A 23 11.65 -14.37 -0.30
N ARG A 24 11.02 -13.18 -0.40
CA ARG A 24 10.42 -12.68 -1.65
C ARG A 24 10.30 -11.17 -1.59
N ASP A 25 10.03 -10.55 -2.74
CA ASP A 25 9.79 -9.11 -2.78
C ASP A 25 8.51 -8.75 -2.00
N LYS A 26 8.60 -7.72 -1.18
CA LYS A 26 7.48 -7.13 -0.46
C LYS A 26 7.10 -5.81 -1.12
N TYR A 27 5.80 -5.64 -1.33
CA TYR A 27 5.24 -4.43 -1.92
C TYR A 27 4.45 -3.66 -0.86
N MET A 28 4.56 -2.34 -0.87
CA MET A 28 3.96 -1.50 0.17
C MET A 28 3.56 -0.15 -0.40
N PHE A 29 2.36 0.33 -0.05
CA PHE A 29 1.96 1.72 -0.28
C PHE A 29 2.26 2.55 0.96
N VAL A 30 2.77 3.77 0.75
CA VAL A 30 2.83 4.79 1.79
C VAL A 30 1.58 5.65 1.69
N LEU A 31 0.75 5.63 2.72
CA LEU A 31 -0.49 6.43 2.78
C LEU A 31 -0.24 7.85 3.26
N LEU A 32 0.58 7.98 4.30
CA LEU A 32 0.90 9.22 4.97
C LEU A 32 2.26 9.05 5.64
N ARG A 33 3.01 10.14 5.76
CA ARG A 33 4.24 10.19 6.52
C ARG A 33 4.44 11.56 7.13
N ASN A 34 5.02 11.58 8.33
CA ASN A 34 5.58 12.76 8.95
C ASN A 34 7.08 12.54 9.28
N GLU A 35 7.66 13.40 10.12
CA GLU A 35 9.09 13.34 10.46
C GLU A 35 9.49 12.11 11.28
N THR A 36 8.55 11.50 12.01
CA THR A 36 8.83 10.41 12.96
C THR A 36 8.29 9.06 12.53
N GLU A 37 7.26 9.04 11.70
CA GLU A 37 6.46 7.84 11.42
C GLU A 37 5.78 7.91 10.06
N ALA A 38 5.39 6.73 9.58
CA ALA A 38 4.60 6.57 8.37
C ALA A 38 3.46 5.59 8.59
N TYR A 39 2.42 5.79 7.80
CA TYR A 39 1.30 4.90 7.66
C TYR A 39 1.43 4.18 6.34
N VAL A 40 1.47 2.86 6.43
CA VAL A 40 1.76 2.02 5.28
C VAL A 40 0.72 0.93 5.15
N ILE A 41 0.48 0.50 3.92
CA ILE A 41 -0.26 -0.73 3.66
C ILE A 41 0.66 -1.70 2.96
N SER A 42 0.85 -2.88 3.56
CA SER A 42 1.48 -3.99 2.85
C SER A 42 0.51 -4.48 1.78
N THR A 43 0.93 -4.47 0.52
CA THR A 43 0.07 -4.95 -0.56
C THR A 43 0.25 -6.45 -0.72
N LEU A 44 -0.86 -7.18 -0.74
CA LEU A 44 -0.85 -8.57 -1.12
C LEU A 44 -1.03 -8.64 -2.64
N THR A 45 0.07 -8.81 -3.35
CA THR A 45 0.02 -9.21 -4.75
C THR A 45 -0.49 -10.64 -4.82
N THR A 46 -1.70 -10.80 -5.36
CA THR A 46 -2.12 -11.83 -6.32
C THR A 46 -3.49 -12.44 -6.00
N SER A 47 -4.27 -12.58 -7.08
CA SER A 47 -5.38 -13.51 -7.29
C SER A 47 -5.09 -14.99 -6.96
N GLN A 48 -3.89 -15.34 -6.49
CA GLN A 48 -3.52 -16.71 -6.10
C GLN A 48 -3.98 -17.06 -4.69
N ASN A 49 -4.15 -16.06 -3.81
CA ASN A 49 -4.91 -16.30 -2.60
C ASN A 49 -6.35 -16.52 -3.05
N LYS A 50 -6.85 -17.75 -2.93
CA LYS A 50 -8.15 -18.27 -3.41
C LYS A 50 -9.38 -17.58 -2.80
N TRP A 51 -9.36 -16.26 -2.68
CA TRP A 51 -10.50 -15.45 -2.29
C TRP A 51 -11.33 -15.23 -3.56
N ASN A 52 -12.58 -15.69 -3.54
CA ASN A 52 -13.55 -15.45 -4.61
C ASN A 52 -13.97 -13.97 -4.61
N LEU A 53 -13.05 -13.07 -4.97
CA LEU A 53 -13.28 -11.63 -5.09
C LEU A 53 -13.81 -11.34 -6.50
N SER A 54 -14.99 -10.71 -6.58
CA SER A 54 -15.69 -10.44 -7.85
C SER A 54 -15.37 -9.06 -8.45
N ALA A 55 -14.36 -8.35 -7.93
CA ALA A 55 -14.05 -7.01 -8.41
C ALA A 55 -13.45 -7.04 -9.82
N THR A 56 -14.01 -6.21 -10.70
CA THR A 56 -13.61 -6.11 -12.11
C THR A 56 -13.05 -4.74 -12.47
N LYS A 57 -13.38 -3.70 -11.69
CA LYS A 57 -12.93 -2.32 -11.92
C LYS A 57 -12.05 -1.84 -10.77
N ARG A 58 -11.30 -0.77 -11.01
CA ARG A 58 -10.60 -0.06 -9.94
C ARG A 58 -11.61 0.47 -8.94
N GLY A 59 -11.32 0.33 -7.65
CA GLY A 59 -12.11 0.97 -6.61
C GLY A 59 -12.25 0.17 -5.34
N CYS A 60 -13.13 0.68 -4.48
CA CYS A 60 -13.41 0.14 -3.16
C CYS A 60 -14.51 -0.90 -3.19
N TYR A 61 -14.29 -2.01 -2.50
CA TYR A 61 -15.24 -3.11 -2.38
C TYR A 61 -15.40 -3.52 -0.92
N HIS A 62 -16.65 -3.77 -0.55
CA HIS A 62 -17.06 -4.13 0.80
C HIS A 62 -17.72 -5.49 0.78
N GLN A 63 -17.16 -6.42 1.57
CA GLN A 63 -17.86 -7.64 1.93
C GLN A 63 -18.25 -7.53 3.41
N PRO A 64 -19.53 -7.25 3.71
CA PRO A 64 -19.99 -6.98 5.08
C PRO A 64 -19.52 -8.04 6.08
N GLY A 65 -18.90 -7.61 7.17
CA GLY A 65 -18.43 -8.48 8.25
C GLY A 65 -17.16 -9.30 7.96
N ILE A 66 -16.60 -9.25 6.73
CA ILE A 66 -15.48 -10.12 6.34
C ILE A 66 -14.22 -9.29 6.03
N PHE A 67 -14.27 -8.44 5.01
CA PHE A 67 -13.16 -7.57 4.61
C PHE A 67 -13.63 -6.35 3.81
N THR A 68 -12.81 -5.30 3.84
CA THR A 68 -12.85 -4.19 2.88
C THR A 68 -11.55 -4.21 2.10
N TYR A 69 -11.63 -3.99 0.79
CA TYR A 69 -10.44 -3.98 -0.05
C TYR A 69 -10.52 -2.95 -1.17
N PHE A 70 -9.35 -2.52 -1.62
CA PHE A 70 -9.19 -1.77 -2.86
C PHE A 70 -8.70 -2.70 -3.97
N HIS A 71 -9.26 -2.58 -5.16
CA HIS A 71 -8.84 -3.36 -6.32
C HIS A 71 -8.12 -2.48 -7.34
N PHE A 72 -6.99 -2.97 -7.83
CA PHE A 72 -6.29 -2.47 -9.02
C PHE A 72 -6.41 -3.52 -10.14
N PRO A 73 -7.14 -3.22 -11.23
CA PRO A 73 -7.16 -4.04 -12.43
C PRO A 73 -5.77 -4.35 -12.97
N ALA A 74 -5.63 -5.54 -13.56
CA ALA A 74 -4.45 -5.90 -14.32
C ALA A 74 -4.23 -4.91 -15.49
N ASN A 75 -2.97 -4.59 -15.77
CA ASN A 75 -2.52 -3.74 -16.88
C ASN A 75 -3.04 -2.30 -16.85
N GLU A 76 -3.64 -1.85 -15.74
CA GLU A 76 -3.99 -0.44 -15.57
C GLU A 76 -2.79 0.33 -15.06
N ILE A 77 -2.40 1.37 -15.79
CA ILE A 77 -1.29 2.26 -15.42
C ILE A 77 -1.64 3.01 -14.12
N LEU A 78 -0.68 3.02 -13.18
CA LEU A 78 -0.84 3.64 -11.86
C LEU A 78 -0.31 5.07 -11.82
N ASP A 79 0.68 5.39 -12.65
CA ASP A 79 1.38 6.67 -12.63
C ASP A 79 1.94 7.07 -14.02
N THR A 80 2.60 8.22 -14.08
CA THR A 80 3.18 8.75 -15.32
C THR A 80 4.40 7.99 -15.81
N ASP A 81 5.06 7.21 -14.95
CA ASP A 81 6.18 6.33 -15.31
C ASP A 81 5.72 5.02 -15.97
N GLY A 82 4.41 4.80 -16.06
CA GLY A 82 3.83 3.68 -16.80
C GLY A 82 3.80 2.37 -16.02
N PHE A 83 4.00 2.38 -14.71
CA PHE A 83 3.93 1.16 -13.91
C PHE A 83 2.50 0.61 -13.89
N PHE A 84 2.36 -0.71 -14.02
CA PHE A 84 1.10 -1.44 -13.86
C PHE A 84 1.34 -2.78 -13.16
N PHE A 85 0.27 -3.37 -12.62
CA PHE A 85 0.32 -4.75 -12.14
C PHE A 85 -0.06 -5.72 -13.27
N ASP A 86 0.72 -6.79 -13.46
CA ASP A 86 0.42 -7.83 -14.47
C ASP A 86 -0.88 -8.59 -14.20
N ALA A 87 -1.36 -8.56 -12.95
CA ALA A 87 -2.56 -9.24 -12.49
C ALA A 87 -3.41 -8.35 -11.59
N GLY A 88 -4.70 -8.68 -11.49
CA GLY A 88 -5.62 -8.03 -10.55
C GLY A 88 -5.04 -8.07 -9.14
N THR A 89 -4.83 -6.89 -8.56
CA THR A 89 -4.18 -6.71 -7.27
C THR A 89 -5.17 -6.17 -6.25
N TYR A 90 -5.19 -6.78 -5.07
CA TYR A 90 -6.16 -6.49 -4.03
C TYR A 90 -5.44 -6.02 -2.77
N ILE A 91 -5.81 -4.85 -2.27
CA ILE A 91 -5.33 -4.35 -0.99
C ILE A 91 -6.39 -4.66 0.06
N LEU A 92 -6.23 -5.76 0.78
CA LEU A 92 -7.05 -6.09 1.95
C LEU A 92 -6.59 -5.22 3.11
N PHE A 93 -7.46 -4.44 3.74
CA PHE A 93 -7.02 -3.54 4.82
C PHE A 93 -6.87 -4.21 6.17
N ARG A 94 -7.67 -5.26 6.41
CA ARG A 94 -7.59 -6.06 7.64
C ARG A 94 -6.17 -6.59 7.81
N ASP A 95 -5.53 -6.23 8.92
CA ASP A 95 -4.19 -6.64 9.35
C ASP A 95 -2.99 -6.16 8.47
N ASN A 96 -3.25 -5.42 7.39
CA ASN A 96 -2.20 -4.94 6.47
C ASN A 96 -1.88 -3.46 6.58
N ILE A 97 -2.73 -2.67 7.23
CA ILE A 97 -2.43 -1.26 7.51
C ILE A 97 -1.68 -1.15 8.83
N ARG A 98 -0.51 -0.51 8.80
CA ARG A 98 0.36 -0.39 9.97
C ARG A 98 0.90 1.03 10.09
N LYS A 99 1.10 1.43 11.34
CA LYS A 99 1.90 2.58 11.72
C LYS A 99 3.32 2.07 11.97
N ILE A 100 4.29 2.64 11.28
CA ILE A 100 5.70 2.22 11.34
C ILE A 100 6.57 3.45 11.64
N SER A 101 7.60 3.29 12.48
CA SER A 101 8.54 4.39 12.73
C SER A 101 9.39 4.65 11.48
N LEU A 102 9.83 5.89 11.29
CA LEU A 102 10.73 6.21 10.18
C LEU A 102 12.07 5.45 10.33
N ALA A 103 12.56 5.27 11.55
CA ALA A 103 13.76 4.47 11.82
C ALA A 103 13.60 3.01 11.33
N GLU A 104 12.45 2.39 11.59
CA GLU A 104 12.17 1.02 11.13
C GLU A 104 12.03 0.95 9.59
N LEU A 105 11.41 1.95 8.95
CA LEU A 105 11.39 2.02 7.49
C LEU A 105 12.79 2.10 6.88
N LEU A 106 13.67 2.89 7.50
CA LEU A 106 15.04 3.07 7.03
C LEU A 106 15.87 1.77 7.16
N ASN A 107 15.50 0.87 8.07
CA ASN A 107 16.15 -0.45 8.18
C ASN A 107 15.90 -1.36 6.96
N TYR A 108 14.92 -1.04 6.10
CA TYR A 108 14.75 -1.76 4.83
C TYR A 108 15.84 -1.43 3.81
N PHE A 109 16.55 -0.32 3.98
CA PHE A 109 17.72 -0.03 3.16
C PHE A 109 18.87 -0.94 3.55
N HIS A 110 19.37 -1.72 2.60
CA HIS A 110 20.52 -2.57 2.80
C HIS A 110 21.79 -1.79 2.45
N PRO A 111 22.78 -1.65 3.35
CA PRO A 111 23.97 -0.83 3.10
C PRO A 111 24.75 -1.25 1.85
N SER A 112 24.68 -2.53 1.47
CA SER A 112 25.36 -3.07 0.29
C SER A 112 24.49 -3.22 -0.97
N ASP A 113 23.18 -2.94 -0.90
CA ASP A 113 22.28 -2.95 -2.06
C ASP A 113 21.50 -1.64 -2.11
N PRO A 114 21.96 -0.62 -2.86
CA PRO A 114 21.26 0.66 -2.98
C PRO A 114 19.89 0.55 -3.66
N LEU A 115 19.56 -0.62 -4.23
CA LEU A 115 18.27 -0.94 -4.84
C LEU A 115 17.43 -1.89 -3.97
N SER A 116 17.79 -2.07 -2.69
CA SER A 116 17.00 -2.90 -1.76
C SER A 116 15.59 -2.35 -1.55
N VAL A 117 15.44 -1.02 -1.64
CA VAL A 117 14.15 -0.34 -1.64
C VAL A 117 14.07 0.58 -2.85
N ILE A 118 13.09 0.34 -3.70
CA ILE A 118 12.83 1.19 -4.86
C ILE A 118 11.37 1.65 -4.88
N ARG A 119 11.16 2.87 -5.34
CA ARG A 119 9.83 3.34 -5.75
C ARG A 119 9.50 2.73 -7.10
N LEU A 120 8.33 2.10 -7.20
CA LEU A 120 7.80 1.54 -8.44
C LEU A 120 6.82 2.48 -9.12
N ALA A 121 5.95 3.13 -8.34
CA ALA A 121 4.95 4.03 -8.85
C ALA A 121 4.59 5.11 -7.82
N THR A 122 3.96 6.20 -8.27
CA THR A 122 3.33 7.20 -7.39
C THR A 122 1.89 7.44 -7.79
N LEU A 123 0.94 7.11 -6.90
CA LEU A 123 -0.46 7.45 -7.11
C LEU A 123 -0.64 8.97 -7.06
N GLU A 124 -1.15 9.54 -8.15
CA GLU A 124 -1.58 10.94 -8.18
C GLU A 124 -2.72 11.20 -7.19
N ASN A 125 -2.90 12.46 -6.78
CA ASN A 125 -3.88 12.86 -5.77
C ASN A 125 -5.29 12.26 -5.98
N PRO A 126 -5.87 12.23 -7.20
CA PRO A 126 -7.18 11.62 -7.41
C PRO A 126 -7.22 10.12 -7.08
N ALA A 127 -6.18 9.36 -7.46
CA ALA A 127 -6.09 7.92 -7.20
C ALA A 127 -5.76 7.63 -5.73
N LEU A 128 -4.85 8.42 -5.14
CA LEU A 128 -4.52 8.34 -3.72
C LEU A 128 -5.76 8.66 -2.85
N ARG A 129 -6.54 9.67 -3.22
CA ARG A 129 -7.79 10.02 -2.53
C ARG A 129 -8.80 8.89 -2.57
N GLN A 130 -8.98 8.22 -3.72
CA GLN A 130 -9.84 7.04 -3.82
C GLN A 130 -9.38 5.89 -2.91
N LEU A 131 -8.07 5.64 -2.85
CA LEU A 131 -7.52 4.63 -1.94
C LEU A 131 -7.77 5.00 -0.48
N LEU A 132 -7.52 6.26 -0.10
CA LEU A 132 -7.74 6.75 1.27
C LEU A 132 -9.22 6.70 1.66
N ASP A 133 -10.14 7.09 0.78
CA ASP A 133 -11.58 6.96 1.05
C ASP A 133 -11.99 5.51 1.33
N CYS A 134 -11.40 4.56 0.60
CA CYS A 134 -11.63 3.14 0.83
C CYS A 134 -11.03 2.64 2.16
N VAL A 135 -9.83 3.11 2.51
CA VAL A 135 -9.22 2.83 3.82
C VAL A 135 -10.12 3.36 4.94
N LEU A 136 -10.59 4.59 4.83
CA LEU A 136 -11.41 5.27 5.84
C LEU A 136 -12.80 4.64 6.02
N SER A 137 -13.39 4.11 4.93
CA SER A 137 -14.66 3.40 4.96
C SER A 137 -14.58 2.00 5.58
N SER A 138 -13.37 1.45 5.75
CA SER A 138 -13.18 0.13 6.33
C SER A 138 -13.38 0.12 7.85
N PRO A 139 -14.16 -0.83 8.41
CA PRO A 139 -14.30 -0.97 9.86
C PRO A 139 -13.06 -1.59 10.52
N PHE A 140 -12.11 -2.11 9.73
CA PHE A 140 -10.91 -2.80 10.22
C PHE A 140 -9.73 -1.85 10.48
N VAL A 141 -9.90 -0.55 10.20
CA VAL A 141 -8.87 0.46 10.36
C VAL A 141 -9.06 1.15 11.72
N PRO A 142 -8.04 1.15 12.60
CA PRO A 142 -8.14 1.78 13.93
C PRO A 142 -8.59 3.24 13.89
N ASN A 143 -9.43 3.67 14.83
CA ASN A 143 -10.00 5.04 14.83
C ASN A 143 -8.94 6.15 14.97
N ASN A 144 -7.89 5.92 15.77
CA ASN A 144 -6.78 6.87 15.90
C ASN A 144 -6.09 7.09 14.55
N LEU A 145 -5.91 6.03 13.78
CA LEU A 145 -5.34 6.10 12.44
C LEU A 145 -6.26 6.85 11.46
N LYS A 146 -7.59 6.64 11.56
CA LYS A 146 -8.54 7.32 10.68
C LYS A 146 -8.47 8.84 10.79
N ALA A 147 -8.31 9.40 11.99
CA ALA A 147 -8.28 10.85 12.18
C ALA A 147 -7.14 11.51 11.41
N GLU A 148 -5.93 10.94 11.48
CA GLU A 148 -4.76 11.45 10.77
C GLU A 148 -4.89 11.30 9.25
N LEU A 149 -5.42 10.17 8.79
CA LEU A 149 -5.66 9.94 7.37
C LEU A 149 -6.78 10.82 6.80
N VAL A 150 -7.81 11.18 7.58
CA VAL A 150 -8.86 12.13 7.17
C VAL A 150 -8.25 13.50 6.90
N ALA A 151 -7.47 14.02 7.84
CA ALA A 151 -6.84 15.34 7.71
C ALA A 151 -5.92 15.40 6.49
N PHE A 152 -5.14 14.33 6.26
CA PHE A 152 -4.28 14.25 5.08
C PHE A 152 -5.08 14.17 3.78
N ARG A 153 -6.09 13.30 3.70
CA ARG A 153 -6.96 13.16 2.53
C ARG A 153 -7.59 14.51 2.13
N ASP A 154 -8.02 15.29 3.10
CA ASP A 154 -8.67 16.59 2.85
C ASP A 154 -7.68 17.67 2.37
N SER A 155 -6.37 17.41 2.47
CA SER A 155 -5.29 18.28 1.98
C SER A 155 -4.75 17.92 0.59
N LEU A 156 -5.14 16.75 0.04
CA LEU A 156 -4.77 16.28 -1.30
C LEU A 156 -5.58 16.95 -2.41
#